data_AF-A0A950T7P6-F1
#
_entry.id   AF-A0A950T7P6-F1
#
_cell.length_a   1.000
_cell.length_b   1.000
_cell.length_c   1.000
_cell.angle_alpha   90.00
_cell.angle_beta   90.00
_cell.angle_gamma   90.00
#
_symmetry.space_group_name_H-M   'P 1'
#
loop_
_entity.id
_entity.type
_entity.pdbx_description
1 polymer ?
#
loop_
_entity_poly.entity_id
_entity_poly.type
_entity_poly.pdbx_seq_one_letter_code
_entity_poly.pdbx_strand_id
1 'polypeptide(L)'
;MTTEKIHFTKEKETMLMTLNGRAIQSQWKHPILRDPWAEEAMRHIDYDIRKRYGGIGWRLVGDIGCTIIATRAATFDLLTTRYLADHPDATVLHLGCGMDSRVFRVDPPASVQWFDVDYPDVIDLRRQLFPERDAYHLIGAPLSDLRWLDEVPRDRPALLIAEGVLHYLSETEVKALLNAVVAHFPAGQMIFDICNPWIVKRAG
;
A
#
# COMPACT_ATOMS: atom_id res chain seq x y z
N MET A 1 1.44 -17.97 9.82
CA MET A 1 0.13 -17.37 9.55
C MET A 1 -0.83 -17.84 10.62
N THR A 2 -1.57 -16.93 11.23
CA THR A 2 -2.53 -17.22 12.32
C THR A 2 -3.74 -17.99 11.78
N THR A 3 -4.30 -18.90 12.57
CA THR A 3 -5.50 -19.69 12.20
C THR A 3 -6.82 -19.02 12.61
N GLU A 4 -6.76 -17.98 13.44
CA GLU A 4 -7.94 -17.23 13.87
C GLU A 4 -8.23 -16.07 12.90
N LYS A 5 -9.52 -15.87 12.60
CA LYS A 5 -9.92 -14.79 11.69
C LYS A 5 -9.81 -13.43 12.35
N ILE A 6 -9.35 -12.43 11.60
CA ILE A 6 -9.13 -11.07 12.08
C ILE A 6 -10.39 -10.21 11.87
N HIS A 7 -10.80 -9.49 12.92
CA HIS A 7 -11.90 -8.51 12.87
C HIS A 7 -11.38 -7.10 12.58
N PHE A 8 -12.01 -6.40 11.62
CA PHE A 8 -11.67 -5.03 11.23
C PHE A 8 -12.73 -4.02 11.67
N THR A 9 -12.30 -2.84 12.11
CA THR A 9 -13.20 -1.72 12.44
C THR A 9 -13.58 -0.90 11.20
N LYS A 10 -14.60 -0.06 11.32
CA LYS A 10 -15.21 0.71 10.21
C LYS A 10 -14.22 1.71 9.57
N GLU A 11 -13.26 2.20 10.34
CA GLU A 11 -12.23 3.17 9.92
C GLU A 11 -11.23 2.55 8.93
N LYS A 12 -11.21 1.22 8.80
CA LYS A 12 -10.35 0.45 7.90
C LYS A 12 -11.05 -0.01 6.62
N GLU A 13 -12.29 0.43 6.37
CA GLU A 13 -13.13 0.01 5.23
C GLU A 13 -12.46 0.26 3.86
N THR A 14 -11.81 1.41 3.66
CA THR A 14 -11.15 1.74 2.37
C THR A 14 -10.00 0.78 2.04
N MET A 15 -9.20 0.41 3.04
CA MET A 15 -8.09 -0.51 2.89
C MET A 15 -8.57 -1.94 2.59
N LEU A 16 -9.65 -2.37 3.25
CA LEU A 16 -10.28 -3.66 2.96
C LEU A 16 -10.89 -3.70 1.55
N MET A 17 -11.45 -2.59 1.09
CA MET A 17 -11.99 -2.48 -0.27
C MET A 17 -10.90 -2.68 -1.33
N THR A 18 -9.74 -2.04 -1.19
CA THR A 18 -8.64 -2.20 -2.16
C THR A 18 -8.01 -3.59 -2.08
N LEU A 19 -7.83 -4.15 -0.89
CA LEU A 19 -7.39 -5.54 -0.71
C LEU A 19 -8.34 -6.53 -1.40
N ASN A 20 -9.64 -6.40 -1.13
CA ASN A 20 -10.65 -7.29 -1.69
C ASN A 20 -10.75 -7.15 -3.21
N GLY A 21 -10.70 -5.92 -3.74
CA GLY A 21 -10.71 -5.68 -5.18
C GLY A 21 -9.54 -6.36 -5.89
N ARG A 22 -8.32 -6.31 -5.32
CA ARG A 22 -7.16 -7.07 -5.84
C ARG A 22 -7.39 -8.58 -5.75
N ALA A 23 -7.90 -9.08 -4.62
CA ALA A 23 -8.15 -10.50 -4.40
C ALA A 23 -9.19 -11.09 -5.38
N ILE A 24 -10.29 -10.37 -5.65
CA ILE A 24 -11.31 -10.78 -6.64
C ILE A 24 -10.72 -10.77 -8.04
N GLN A 25 -10.04 -9.68 -8.40
CA GLN A 25 -9.49 -9.52 -9.74
C GLN A 25 -8.40 -10.56 -10.04
N SER A 26 -7.60 -10.95 -9.04
CA SER A 26 -6.57 -11.99 -9.17
C SER A 26 -7.15 -13.35 -9.58
N GLN A 27 -8.40 -13.64 -9.20
CA GLN A 27 -9.11 -14.88 -9.53
C GLN A 27 -9.74 -14.89 -10.93
N TRP A 28 -9.64 -13.80 -11.69
CA TRP A 28 -10.18 -13.76 -13.05
C TRP A 28 -9.41 -14.68 -14.00
N LYS A 29 -10.07 -15.12 -15.07
CA LYS A 29 -9.44 -15.97 -16.11
C LYS A 29 -8.19 -15.31 -16.73
N HIS A 30 -8.25 -13.99 -16.93
CA HIS A 30 -7.17 -13.17 -17.47
C HIS A 30 -6.96 -11.95 -16.56
N PRO A 31 -6.25 -12.11 -15.42
CA PRO A 31 -6.08 -11.04 -14.47
C PRO A 31 -5.05 -10.02 -14.98
N ILE A 32 -5.36 -8.74 -14.82
CA ILE A 32 -4.47 -7.58 -14.91
C ILE A 32 -3.36 -7.67 -13.86
N LEU A 33 -3.73 -7.99 -12.62
CA LEU A 33 -2.80 -8.19 -11.51
C LEU A 33 -3.00 -9.57 -10.89
N ARG A 34 -1.95 -10.37 -10.80
CA ARG A 34 -1.98 -11.60 -9.99
C ARG A 34 -1.50 -11.26 -8.58
N ASP A 35 -2.39 -11.38 -7.61
CA ASP A 35 -2.11 -11.05 -6.20
C ASP A 35 -2.55 -12.22 -5.29
N PRO A 36 -1.77 -13.32 -5.26
CA PRO A 36 -2.08 -14.47 -4.41
C PRO A 36 -2.01 -14.12 -2.92
N TRP A 37 -1.28 -13.07 -2.56
CA TRP A 37 -1.15 -12.58 -1.19
C TRP A 37 -2.43 -11.89 -0.73
N ALA A 38 -3.07 -11.10 -1.60
CA ALA A 38 -4.38 -10.53 -1.30
C ALA A 38 -5.46 -11.61 -1.19
N GLU A 39 -5.41 -12.64 -2.04
CA GLU A 39 -6.31 -13.80 -1.92
C GLU A 39 -6.14 -14.51 -0.58
N GLU A 40 -4.90 -14.80 -0.19
CA GLU A 40 -4.60 -15.44 1.08
C GLU A 40 -5.02 -14.58 2.27
N ALA A 41 -4.66 -13.28 2.28
CA ALA A 41 -5.06 -12.37 3.35
C ALA A 41 -6.59 -12.33 3.52
N MET A 42 -7.34 -12.27 2.41
CA MET A 42 -8.82 -12.27 2.46
C MET A 42 -9.41 -13.58 3.01
N ARG A 43 -8.70 -14.71 2.97
CA ARG A 43 -9.16 -15.96 3.61
C ARG A 43 -9.12 -15.88 5.15
N HIS A 44 -8.24 -15.04 5.70
CA HIS A 44 -8.04 -14.86 7.14
C HIS A 44 -8.82 -13.69 7.75
N ILE A 45 -9.61 -12.97 6.94
CA ILE A 45 -10.38 -11.81 7.40
C ILE A 45 -11.87 -12.18 7.49
N ASP A 46 -12.47 -12.03 8.68
CA ASP A 46 -13.91 -12.25 8.87
C ASP A 46 -14.72 -11.00 8.50
N TYR A 47 -14.71 -10.65 7.21
CA TYR A 47 -15.40 -9.45 6.71
C TYR A 47 -16.19 -9.75 5.43
N ASP A 48 -17.51 -9.59 5.50
CA ASP A 48 -18.40 -9.77 4.36
C ASP A 48 -18.62 -8.45 3.61
N ILE A 49 -17.70 -8.14 2.71
CA ILE A 49 -17.76 -6.91 1.90
C ILE A 49 -19.03 -6.82 1.03
N ARG A 50 -19.60 -7.98 0.63
CA ARG A 50 -20.82 -8.03 -0.19
C ARG A 50 -22.04 -7.54 0.57
N LYS A 51 -22.13 -7.83 1.88
CA LYS A 51 -23.18 -7.30 2.75
C LYS A 51 -23.08 -5.79 2.96
N ARG A 52 -21.86 -5.24 2.90
CA ARG A 52 -21.63 -3.82 3.16
C ARG A 52 -21.86 -2.93 1.94
N TYR A 53 -21.46 -3.38 0.74
CA TYR A 53 -21.54 -2.59 -0.50
C TYR A 53 -22.65 -3.05 -1.45
N GLY A 54 -23.73 -3.66 -0.95
CA GLY A 54 -24.89 -4.01 -1.76
C GLY A 54 -25.50 -2.81 -2.50
N GLY A 55 -25.96 -3.02 -3.73
CA GLY A 55 -26.63 -1.99 -4.54
C GLY A 55 -25.66 -1.12 -5.37
N ILE A 56 -25.82 0.20 -5.36
CA ILE A 56 -25.02 1.14 -6.19
C ILE A 56 -23.54 1.17 -5.78
N GLY A 57 -23.22 0.87 -4.50
CA GLY A 57 -21.85 0.69 -4.00
C GLY A 57 -21.10 -0.47 -4.66
N TRP A 58 -21.82 -1.46 -5.19
CA TRP A 58 -21.26 -2.58 -5.96
C TRP A 58 -20.55 -2.12 -7.23
N ARG A 59 -20.85 -0.94 -7.79
CA ARG A 59 -20.11 -0.45 -8.97
C ARG A 59 -18.64 -0.12 -8.68
N LEU A 60 -18.27 0.09 -7.41
CA LEU A 60 -16.89 0.33 -6.96
C LEU A 60 -16.17 -0.94 -6.50
N VAL A 61 -16.88 -2.06 -6.30
CA VAL A 61 -16.32 -3.38 -5.93
C VAL A 61 -16.67 -4.51 -6.92
N GLY A 62 -17.42 -4.21 -7.97
CA GLY A 62 -17.68 -5.07 -9.11
C GLY A 62 -16.57 -4.92 -10.16
N ASP A 63 -16.78 -5.48 -11.36
CA ASP A 63 -15.71 -5.66 -12.34
C ASP A 63 -14.93 -4.38 -12.68
N ILE A 64 -15.62 -3.24 -12.84
CA ILE A 64 -14.97 -1.96 -13.13
C ILE A 64 -14.10 -1.48 -11.96
N GLY A 65 -14.61 -1.57 -10.73
CA GLY A 65 -13.86 -1.17 -9.54
C GLY A 65 -12.64 -2.05 -9.31
N CYS A 66 -12.83 -3.36 -9.39
CA CYS A 66 -11.75 -4.35 -9.36
C CYS A 66 -10.69 -4.09 -10.45
N THR A 67 -11.13 -3.74 -11.67
CA THR A 67 -10.25 -3.36 -12.78
C THR A 67 -9.44 -2.11 -12.45
N ILE A 68 -10.06 -1.05 -11.92
CA ILE A 68 -9.37 0.20 -11.55
C ILE A 68 -8.32 -0.07 -10.47
N ILE A 69 -8.72 -0.78 -9.41
CA ILE A 69 -7.85 -1.13 -8.28
C ILE A 69 -6.65 -1.94 -8.77
N ALA A 70 -6.87 -3.00 -9.56
CA ALA A 70 -5.80 -3.86 -10.06
C ALA A 70 -4.91 -3.13 -11.08
N THR A 71 -5.48 -2.32 -11.96
CA THR A 71 -4.71 -1.53 -12.94
C THR A 71 -3.80 -0.52 -12.23
N ARG A 72 -4.31 0.15 -11.20
CA ARG A 72 -3.51 1.09 -10.41
C ARG A 72 -2.35 0.36 -9.73
N ALA A 73 -2.62 -0.70 -8.99
CA ALA A 73 -1.59 -1.50 -8.32
C ALA A 73 -0.56 -2.07 -9.33
N ALA A 74 -1.00 -2.64 -10.46
CA ALA A 74 -0.11 -3.14 -11.50
C ALA A 74 0.77 -2.04 -12.13
N THR A 75 0.24 -0.82 -12.26
CA THR A 75 1.02 0.34 -12.74
C THR A 75 2.10 0.71 -11.74
N PHE A 76 1.78 0.74 -10.45
CA PHE A 76 2.75 0.99 -9.39
C PHE A 76 3.81 -0.11 -9.35
N ASP A 77 3.42 -1.39 -9.41
CA ASP A 77 4.34 -2.53 -9.47
C ASP A 77 5.31 -2.42 -10.67
N LEU A 78 4.81 -2.02 -11.84
CA LEU A 78 5.63 -1.79 -13.04
C LEU A 78 6.65 -0.66 -12.84
N LEU A 79 6.21 0.48 -12.31
CA LEU A 79 7.07 1.64 -12.07
C LEU A 79 8.13 1.36 -11.00
N THR A 80 7.74 0.66 -9.93
CA THR A 80 8.65 0.18 -8.89
C THR A 80 9.70 -0.77 -9.48
N THR A 81 9.27 -1.77 -10.25
CA THR A 81 10.18 -2.75 -10.85
C THR A 81 11.18 -2.07 -11.79
N ARG A 82 10.73 -1.09 -12.58
CA ARG A 82 11.62 -0.32 -13.47
C ARG A 82 12.67 0.47 -12.69
N TYR A 83 12.26 1.17 -11.63
CA TYR A 83 13.20 1.93 -10.81
C TYR A 83 14.25 1.03 -10.16
N LEU A 84 13.82 -0.12 -9.61
CA LEU A 84 14.71 -1.08 -8.95
C LEU A 84 15.63 -1.83 -9.91
N ALA A 85 15.28 -1.93 -11.20
CA ALA A 85 16.18 -2.47 -12.21
C ALA A 85 17.42 -1.57 -12.40
N ASP A 86 17.24 -0.24 -12.30
CA ASP A 86 18.32 0.74 -12.42
C ASP A 86 19.03 1.00 -11.06
N HIS A 87 18.37 0.69 -9.95
CA HIS A 87 18.87 0.93 -8.57
C HIS A 87 18.68 -0.32 -7.69
N PRO A 88 19.47 -1.40 -7.90
CA PRO A 88 19.29 -2.68 -7.23
C PRO A 88 19.62 -2.68 -5.73
N ASP A 89 20.14 -1.57 -5.20
CA ASP A 89 20.52 -1.36 -3.81
C ASP A 89 19.70 -0.26 -3.11
N ALA A 90 18.61 0.22 -3.73
CA ALA A 90 17.82 1.34 -3.23
C ALA A 90 17.09 1.08 -1.90
N THR A 91 16.69 2.16 -1.23
CA THR A 91 15.65 2.14 -0.18
C THR A 91 14.28 2.35 -0.84
N VAL A 92 13.31 1.47 -0.60
CA VAL A 92 11.90 1.74 -0.92
C VAL A 92 11.17 2.21 0.33
N LEU A 93 10.53 3.37 0.24
CA LEU A 93 9.59 3.89 1.23
C LEU A 93 8.18 3.75 0.69
N HIS A 94 7.37 2.90 1.30
CA HIS A 94 5.97 2.70 0.91
C HIS A 94 5.05 3.25 2.00
N LEU A 95 4.55 4.47 1.75
CA LEU A 95 3.80 5.26 2.71
C LEU A 95 2.31 4.96 2.61
N GLY A 96 1.64 4.83 3.75
CA GLY A 96 0.23 4.42 3.80
C GLY A 96 0.04 3.03 3.19
N CYS A 97 0.95 2.11 3.52
CA CYS A 97 1.07 0.81 2.85
C CYS A 97 -0.20 -0.05 2.94
N GLY A 98 -1.08 0.21 3.90
CA GLY A 98 -2.34 -0.47 4.09
C GLY A 98 -2.20 -1.99 4.12
N MET A 99 -3.00 -2.69 3.31
CA MET A 99 -2.86 -4.15 3.07
C MET A 99 -2.32 -4.45 1.67
N ASP A 100 -1.50 -3.57 1.10
CA ASP A 100 -0.86 -3.86 -0.18
C ASP A 100 0.32 -4.83 -0.01
N SER A 101 0.28 -5.95 -0.72
CA SER A 101 1.29 -7.00 -0.76
C SER A 101 2.41 -6.75 -1.79
N ARG A 102 2.59 -5.51 -2.27
CA ARG A 102 3.53 -5.16 -3.36
C ARG A 102 4.94 -5.68 -3.16
N VAL A 103 5.50 -5.60 -1.96
CA VAL A 103 6.85 -6.13 -1.68
C VAL A 103 6.97 -7.61 -2.07
N PHE A 104 5.90 -8.39 -1.91
CA PHE A 104 5.86 -9.81 -2.25
C PHE A 104 5.50 -10.10 -3.72
N ARG A 105 4.87 -9.14 -4.41
CA ARG A 105 4.60 -9.25 -5.86
C ARG A 105 5.79 -8.80 -6.70
N VAL A 106 6.46 -7.73 -6.28
CA VAL A 106 7.68 -7.19 -6.89
C VAL A 106 8.89 -8.06 -6.58
N ASP A 107 8.95 -8.64 -5.37
CA ASP A 107 10.00 -9.56 -4.94
C ASP A 107 11.43 -9.03 -5.17
N PRO A 108 11.78 -7.85 -4.62
CA PRO A 108 13.08 -7.22 -4.89
C PRO A 108 14.23 -7.99 -4.23
N PRO A 109 15.46 -7.92 -4.74
CA PRO A 109 16.61 -8.58 -4.12
C PRO A 109 16.87 -8.06 -2.69
N ALA A 110 17.49 -8.86 -1.83
CA ALA A 110 17.76 -8.51 -0.44
C ALA A 110 18.70 -7.28 -0.24
N SER A 111 19.33 -6.81 -1.32
CA SER A 111 20.07 -5.54 -1.35
C SER A 111 19.16 -4.32 -1.27
N VAL A 112 17.89 -4.44 -1.69
CA VAL A 112 16.88 -3.39 -1.55
C VAL A 112 16.33 -3.42 -0.13
N GLN A 113 16.34 -2.27 0.55
CA GLN A 113 15.71 -2.12 1.86
C GLN A 113 14.29 -1.60 1.68
N TRP A 114 13.28 -2.38 2.03
CA TRP A 114 11.87 -2.01 1.88
C TRP A 114 11.25 -1.64 3.22
N PHE A 115 10.73 -0.41 3.33
CA PHE A 115 10.05 0.09 4.52
C PHE A 115 8.59 0.37 4.19
N ASP A 116 7.70 -0.37 4.81
CA ASP A 116 6.27 -0.06 4.85
C ASP A 116 5.99 0.82 6.08
N VAL A 117 5.36 1.97 5.86
CA VAL A 117 5.04 2.94 6.92
C VAL A 117 3.54 3.19 6.93
N ASP A 118 2.91 2.97 8.07
CA ASP A 118 1.48 3.22 8.29
C ASP A 118 1.21 3.36 9.79
N TYR A 119 -0.04 3.63 10.18
CA TYR A 119 -0.43 3.65 11.58
C TYR A 119 -0.08 2.33 12.29
N PRO A 120 0.30 2.38 13.59
CA PRO A 120 0.70 1.19 14.34
C PRO A 120 -0.27 0.02 14.24
N ASP A 121 -1.57 0.31 14.31
CA ASP A 121 -2.64 -0.70 14.27
C ASP A 121 -2.88 -1.28 12.85
N VAL A 122 -2.45 -0.59 11.80
CA VAL A 122 -2.40 -1.14 10.43
C VAL A 122 -1.20 -2.06 10.29
N ILE A 123 -0.04 -1.63 10.78
CA ILE A 123 1.18 -2.45 10.77
C ILE A 123 1.01 -3.74 11.57
N ASP A 124 0.35 -3.69 12.73
CA ASP A 124 0.07 -4.89 13.54
C ASP A 124 -0.85 -5.88 12.82
N LEU A 125 -1.78 -5.38 12.00
CA LEU A 125 -2.61 -6.24 11.15
C LEU A 125 -1.80 -6.87 10.02
N ARG A 126 -0.89 -6.11 9.39
CA ARG A 126 0.00 -6.63 8.34
C ARG A 126 0.85 -7.78 8.85
N ARG A 127 1.42 -7.67 10.06
CA ARG A 127 2.21 -8.73 10.71
C ARG A 127 1.44 -10.04 10.88
N GLN A 128 0.13 -9.98 11.04
CA GLN A 128 -0.72 -11.17 11.17
C GLN A 128 -1.05 -11.80 9.81
N LEU A 129 -1.18 -10.97 8.77
CA LEU A 129 -1.68 -11.38 7.45
C LEU A 129 -0.59 -11.78 6.45
N PHE A 130 0.60 -11.18 6.55
CA PHE A 130 1.69 -11.38 5.59
C PHE A 130 2.90 -12.04 6.26
N PRO A 131 3.69 -12.84 5.53
CA PRO A 131 4.90 -13.45 6.09
C PRO A 131 6.00 -12.41 6.30
N GLU A 132 6.96 -12.77 7.16
CA GLU A 132 8.22 -12.04 7.28
C GLU A 132 9.10 -12.25 6.04
N ARG A 133 10.02 -11.30 5.80
CA ARG A 133 10.99 -11.32 4.71
C ARG A 133 12.26 -10.59 5.14
N ASP A 134 13.41 -11.04 4.66
CA ASP A 134 14.66 -10.29 4.79
C ASP A 134 14.57 -8.92 4.09
N ALA A 135 15.25 -7.92 4.67
CA ALA A 135 15.28 -6.55 4.17
C ALA A 135 13.89 -5.89 4.00
N TYR A 136 12.90 -6.39 4.74
CA TYR A 136 11.54 -5.84 4.80
C TYR A 136 11.21 -5.40 6.21
N HIS A 137 10.93 -4.11 6.36
CA HIS A 137 10.77 -3.42 7.63
C HIS A 137 9.39 -2.80 7.71
N LEU A 138 8.78 -2.90 8.89
CA LEU A 138 7.44 -2.40 9.16
C LEU A 138 7.51 -1.33 10.26
N ILE A 139 7.23 -0.08 9.91
CA ILE A 139 7.27 1.04 10.85
C ILE A 139 5.85 1.53 11.15
N GLY A 140 5.43 1.38 12.41
CA GLY A 140 4.15 1.85 12.91
C GLY A 140 4.21 3.29 13.37
N ALA A 141 3.86 4.25 12.51
CA ALA A 141 3.84 5.67 12.83
C ALA A 141 2.87 6.45 11.93
N PRO A 142 2.20 7.50 12.44
CA PRO A 142 1.51 8.47 11.60
C PRO A 142 2.51 9.15 10.65
N LEU A 143 2.15 9.32 9.37
CA LEU A 143 3.02 10.00 8.40
C LEU A 143 3.30 11.48 8.75
N SER A 144 2.42 12.12 9.53
CA SER A 144 2.61 13.47 10.05
C SER A 144 3.68 13.57 11.14
N ASP A 145 4.08 12.45 11.75
CA ASP A 145 5.15 12.37 12.72
C ASP A 145 6.43 11.86 12.07
N LEU A 146 7.26 12.78 11.56
CA LEU A 146 8.41 12.47 10.73
C LEU A 146 9.57 11.74 11.44
N ARG A 147 9.44 11.43 12.74
CA ARG A 147 10.45 10.69 13.52
C ARG A 147 10.66 9.26 13.00
N TRP A 148 9.68 8.67 12.32
CA TRP A 148 9.83 7.36 11.68
C TRP A 148 10.98 7.33 10.65
N LEU A 149 11.33 8.48 10.08
CA LEU A 149 12.38 8.59 9.08
C LEU A 149 13.79 8.36 9.69
N ASP A 150 13.94 8.53 11.01
CA ASP A 150 15.21 8.28 11.71
C ASP A 150 15.60 6.79 11.71
N GLU A 151 14.63 5.88 11.50
CA GLU A 151 14.88 4.44 11.37
C GLU A 151 15.38 4.04 9.96
N VAL A 152 15.35 4.98 9.01
CA VAL A 152 15.61 4.69 7.59
C VAL A 152 17.04 5.10 7.20
N PRO A 153 17.83 4.22 6.55
CA PRO A 153 19.16 4.56 6.05
C PRO A 153 19.16 5.72 5.05
N ARG A 154 20.21 6.56 5.11
CA ARG A 154 20.37 7.80 4.32
C ARG A 154 21.39 7.67 3.18
N ASP A 155 22.01 6.51 3.03
CA ASP A 155 23.26 6.31 2.28
C ASP A 155 23.07 5.87 0.81
N ARG A 156 21.83 5.82 0.34
CA ARG A 156 21.45 5.18 -0.93
C ARG A 156 20.30 5.91 -1.62
N PRO A 157 20.12 5.73 -2.95
CA PRO A 157 18.97 6.30 -3.65
C PRO A 157 17.66 5.70 -3.12
N ALA A 158 16.59 6.50 -3.16
CA ALA A 158 15.28 6.08 -2.64
C ALA A 158 14.17 6.09 -3.68
N LEU A 159 13.27 5.12 -3.56
CA LEU A 159 11.96 5.15 -4.21
C LEU A 159 10.89 5.42 -3.16
N LEU A 160 10.22 6.56 -3.29
CA LEU A 160 9.04 6.86 -2.51
C LEU A 160 7.78 6.42 -3.24
N ILE A 161 6.95 5.58 -2.61
CA ILE A 161 5.66 5.12 -3.11
C ILE A 161 4.56 5.64 -2.19
N ALA A 162 3.62 6.39 -2.75
CA ALA A 162 2.46 6.93 -2.05
C ALA A 162 1.19 6.69 -2.87
N GLU A 163 0.64 5.47 -2.79
CA GLU A 163 -0.60 5.09 -3.49
C GLU A 163 -1.82 5.37 -2.61
N GLY A 164 -2.69 6.29 -3.04
CA GLY A 164 -3.97 6.53 -2.38
C GLY A 164 -3.84 7.07 -0.96
N VAL A 165 -2.73 7.73 -0.61
CA VAL A 165 -2.49 8.20 0.77
C VAL A 165 -2.44 9.73 0.90
N LEU A 166 -1.79 10.44 -0.04
CA LEU A 166 -1.47 11.87 0.14
C LEU A 166 -2.70 12.77 0.31
N HIS A 167 -3.85 12.35 -0.21
CA HIS A 167 -5.09 13.12 -0.13
C HIS A 167 -5.77 13.05 1.24
N TYR A 168 -5.28 12.20 2.17
CA TYR A 168 -5.70 12.19 3.57
C TYR A 168 -4.92 13.16 4.45
N LEU A 169 -3.77 13.67 3.96
CA LEU A 169 -2.96 14.64 4.67
C LEU A 169 -3.37 16.08 4.28
N SER A 170 -3.22 17.01 5.21
CA SER A 170 -3.30 18.44 4.87
C SER A 170 -2.16 18.86 3.95
N GLU A 171 -2.34 19.95 3.21
CA GLU A 171 -1.30 20.49 2.34
C GLU A 171 0.02 20.77 3.10
N THR A 172 -0.09 21.27 4.34
CA THR A 172 1.06 21.52 5.22
C THR A 172 1.79 20.23 5.56
N GLU A 173 1.06 19.17 5.90
CA GLU A 173 1.65 17.86 6.20
C GLU A 173 2.30 17.23 4.97
N VAL A 174 1.67 17.30 3.78
CA VAL A 174 2.27 16.82 2.53
C VAL A 174 3.58 17.56 2.25
N LYS A 175 3.60 18.89 2.37
CA LYS A 175 4.82 19.69 2.16
C LYS A 175 5.92 19.33 3.16
N ALA A 176 5.57 19.19 4.44
CA ALA A 176 6.52 18.80 5.48
C ALA A 176 7.12 17.41 5.22
N LEU A 177 6.27 16.43 4.89
CA LEU A 177 6.65 15.07 4.54
C LEU A 177 7.61 15.02 3.35
N LEU A 178 7.26 15.66 2.24
CA LEU A 178 8.09 15.64 1.03
C LEU A 178 9.42 16.35 1.25
N ASN A 179 9.43 17.49 1.94
CA ASN A 179 10.68 18.20 2.26
C ASN A 179 11.60 17.35 3.14
N ALA A 180 11.05 16.64 4.12
CA ALA A 180 11.83 15.76 4.98
C ALA A 180 12.42 14.58 4.22
N VAL A 181 11.62 13.90 3.38
CA VAL A 181 12.11 12.79 2.55
C VAL A 181 13.19 13.25 1.58
N VAL A 182 12.99 14.37 0.87
CA VAL A 182 13.97 14.92 -0.06
C VAL A 182 15.27 15.32 0.65
N ALA A 183 15.19 15.86 1.87
CA ALA A 183 16.37 16.22 2.66
C ALA A 183 17.12 14.98 3.23
N HIS A 184 16.45 13.84 3.33
CA HIS A 184 16.98 12.63 3.95
C HIS A 184 17.82 11.76 3.00
N PHE A 185 17.47 11.74 1.71
CA PHE A 185 18.13 10.90 0.72
C PHE A 185 18.99 11.72 -0.26
N PRO A 186 20.12 11.16 -0.74
CA PRO A 186 21.01 11.83 -1.67
C PRO A 186 20.40 11.98 -3.08
N ALA A 187 19.51 11.06 -3.47
CA ALA A 187 18.79 11.04 -4.73
C ALA A 187 17.56 10.13 -4.61
N GLY A 188 16.62 10.24 -5.55
CA GLY A 188 15.48 9.34 -5.57
C GLY A 188 14.42 9.68 -6.60
N GLN A 189 13.37 8.86 -6.62
CA GLN A 189 12.16 9.07 -7.41
C GLN A 189 10.92 8.91 -6.52
N MET A 190 9.84 9.59 -6.87
CA MET A 190 8.54 9.42 -6.23
C MET A 190 7.49 8.92 -7.22
N ILE A 191 6.67 7.97 -6.79
CA ILE A 191 5.48 7.49 -7.48
C ILE A 191 4.28 7.74 -6.58
N PHE A 192 3.30 8.51 -7.06
CA PHE A 192 2.10 8.83 -6.32
C PHE A 192 0.91 9.03 -7.25
N ASP A 193 -0.29 8.87 -6.72
CA ASP A 193 -1.53 9.22 -7.42
C ASP A 193 -2.13 10.52 -6.89
N ILE A 194 -2.97 11.15 -7.72
CA ILE A 194 -3.68 12.36 -7.37
C ILE A 194 -5.16 12.05 -7.45
N CYS A 195 -5.89 12.30 -6.36
CA CYS A 195 -7.34 12.23 -6.35
C CYS A 195 -7.93 13.62 -6.62
N ASN A 196 -8.94 13.67 -7.50
CA ASN A 196 -9.68 14.89 -7.75
C ASN A 196 -10.35 15.38 -6.43
N PRO A 197 -10.22 16.66 -6.04
CA PRO A 197 -10.83 17.20 -4.82
C PRO A 197 -12.34 16.93 -4.68
N TRP A 198 -13.06 16.80 -5.81
CA TRP A 198 -14.48 16.45 -5.82
C TRP A 198 -14.75 15.03 -5.30
N ILE A 199 -13.81 14.10 -5.50
CA ILE A 199 -13.90 12.71 -5.02
C ILE A 199 -13.54 12.65 -3.53
N VAL A 200 -12.50 13.37 -3.10
CA VAL A 200 -12.04 13.41 -1.70
C VAL A 200 -13.15 13.90 -0.76
N LYS A 201 -13.88 14.96 -1.13
CA LYS A 201 -15.01 15.50 -0.34
C LYS A 201 -16.19 14.53 -0.15
N ARG A 202 -16.26 13.44 -0.92
CA ARG A 202 -17.33 12.43 -0.83
C ARG A 202 -16.88 11.13 -0.17
N ALA A 203 -15.58 10.99 0.10
CA ALA A 203 -14.98 9.81 0.72
C ALA A 203 -14.74 9.97 2.24
N GLY A 204 -14.93 11.18 2.77
CA GLY A 204 -14.87 11.51 4.20
C GLY A 204 -16.24 11.82 4.79
#